data_AF-A0A4R1HKP8-F1
#
_entry.id   AF-A0A4R1HKP8-F1
#
_cell.length_a   1.000
_cell.length_b   1.000
_cell.length_c   1.000
_cell.angle_alpha   90.00
_cell.angle_beta   90.00
_cell.angle_gamma   90.00
#
_symmetry.space_group_name_H-M   'P 1'
#
loop_
_entity.id
_entity.type
_entity.pdbx_description
1 polymer ?
#
loop_
_entity_poly.entity_id
_entity_poly.type
_entity_poly.pdbx_seq_one_letter_code
_entity_poly.pdbx_strand_id
1 'polypeptide(L)'
;MFQLTALYNHPEDPAAFDKHYDGVHAPLAKKIPGIQRMTIQRPGPDAEGNKPKYHLIAVLEFADAEAFAAGLGGPEGAAAVADLENFAGAGMTMETGESKEV
;
A
#
# COMPACT_ATOMS: atom_id res chain seq x y z
N MET A 1 -7.82 -15.35 4.82
CA MET A 1 -7.11 -14.13 5.26
C MET A 1 -7.88 -12.93 4.72
N PHE A 2 -7.60 -11.74 5.20
CA PHE A 2 -8.12 -10.51 4.62
C PHE A 2 -6.97 -9.67 4.09
N GLN A 3 -7.16 -9.00 2.96
CA GLN A 3 -6.10 -8.30 2.25
C GLN A 3 -6.54 -6.90 1.87
N LEU A 4 -5.61 -5.95 2.02
CA LEU A 4 -5.64 -4.64 1.39
C LEU A 4 -4.54 -4.58 0.33
N THR A 5 -4.89 -4.16 -0.87
CA THR A 5 -3.96 -3.91 -1.98
C THR A 5 -4.03 -2.44 -2.37
N ALA A 6 -2.93 -1.71 -2.18
CA ALA A 6 -2.78 -0.33 -2.60
C ALA A 6 -1.98 -0.26 -3.90
N LEU A 7 -2.57 0.36 -4.93
CA LEU A 7 -2.00 0.50 -6.27
C LEU A 7 -1.75 1.98 -6.56
N TYR A 8 -0.49 2.39 -6.59
CA TYR A 8 -0.10 3.79 -6.78
C TYR A 8 0.19 4.08 -8.26
N ASN A 9 -0.43 5.15 -8.78
CA ASN A 9 -0.15 5.62 -10.13
C ASN A 9 1.27 6.19 -10.25
N HIS A 10 1.71 6.47 -11.47
CA HIS A 10 3.00 7.09 -11.72
C HIS A 10 3.00 8.56 -11.27
N PRO A 11 3.81 8.93 -10.26
CA PRO A 11 3.93 10.32 -9.81
C PRO A 11 4.69 11.17 -10.84
N GLU A 12 4.55 12.49 -10.75
CA GLU A 12 5.34 13.44 -11.54
C GLU A 12 6.84 13.38 -11.18
N ASP A 13 7.15 13.17 -9.90
CA ASP A 13 8.51 12.95 -9.38
C ASP A 13 8.61 11.59 -8.67
N PRO A 14 9.03 10.52 -9.37
CA PRO A 14 9.22 9.20 -8.77
C PRO A 14 10.23 9.16 -7.63
N ALA A 15 11.28 9.98 -7.67
CA ALA A 15 12.32 9.97 -6.64
C ALA A 15 11.81 10.60 -5.34
N ALA A 16 11.04 11.68 -5.43
CA ALA A 16 10.37 12.28 -4.27
C ALA A 16 9.32 11.32 -3.67
N PHE A 17 8.51 10.68 -4.53
CA PHE A 17 7.56 9.66 -4.11
C PHE A 17 8.25 8.52 -3.35
N ASP A 18 9.27 7.91 -3.95
CA ASP A 18 9.96 6.75 -3.35
C ASP A 18 10.61 7.11 -2.02
N LYS A 19 11.22 8.29 -1.92
CA LYS A 19 11.81 8.79 -0.67
C LYS A 19 10.76 8.95 0.44
N HIS A 20 9.62 9.55 0.14
CA HIS A 20 8.55 9.72 1.13
C HIS A 20 7.90 8.39 1.49
N TYR A 21 7.64 7.55 0.49
CA TYR A 21 7.04 6.25 0.67
C TYR A 21 7.88 5.36 1.60
N ASP A 22 9.17 5.21 1.31
CA ASP A 22 10.07 4.34 2.08
C ASP A 22 10.42 4.94 3.46
N GLY A 23 10.57 6.27 3.53
CA GLY A 23 11.02 6.96 4.75
C GLY A 23 9.92 7.30 5.75
N VAL A 24 8.67 7.45 5.29
CA VAL A 24 7.55 7.94 6.10
C VAL A 24 6.37 6.99 6.02
N HIS A 25 5.84 6.76 4.82
CA HIS A 25 4.57 6.07 4.66
C HIS A 25 4.64 4.58 5.06
N ALA A 26 5.61 3.84 4.53
CA ALA A 26 5.76 2.42 4.84
C ALA A 26 6.03 2.16 6.34
N PRO A 27 6.87 2.96 7.04
CA PRO A 27 6.97 2.91 8.51
C PRO A 27 5.67 3.19 9.26
N LEU A 28 4.81 4.10 8.77
CA LEU A 28 3.49 4.34 9.36
C LEU A 28 2.58 3.13 9.15
N ALA A 29 2.48 2.64 7.92
CA ALA A 29 1.66 1.46 7.58
C ALA A 29 2.09 0.22 8.38
N LYS A 30 3.39 0.01 8.58
CA LYS A 30 3.92 -1.12 9.37
C LYS A 30 3.50 -1.08 10.85
N LYS A 31 3.11 0.07 11.39
CA LYS A 31 2.64 0.19 12.79
C LYS A 31 1.19 -0.21 12.96
N ILE A 32 0.43 -0.36 11.88
CA ILE A 32 -0.98 -0.74 11.93
C ILE A 32 -1.13 -2.10 12.64
N PRO A 33 -1.88 -2.17 13.76
CA PRO A 33 -2.11 -3.42 14.45
C PRO A 33 -2.82 -4.45 13.56
N GLY A 34 -2.47 -5.72 13.71
CA GLY A 34 -3.13 -6.83 13.01
C GLY A 34 -2.55 -7.22 11.66
N ILE A 35 -1.63 -6.42 11.08
CA ILE A 35 -0.88 -6.82 9.88
C ILE A 35 -0.06 -8.08 10.19
N GLN A 36 -0.33 -9.15 9.44
CA GLN A 36 0.42 -10.40 9.47
C GLN A 36 1.58 -10.38 8.46
N ARG A 37 1.36 -9.74 7.31
CA ARG A 37 2.35 -9.60 6.25
C ARG A 37 2.16 -8.29 5.52
N MET A 38 3.28 -7.66 5.16
CA MET A 38 3.30 -6.49 4.28
C MET A 38 4.34 -6.72 3.18
N THR A 39 3.95 -6.59 1.92
CA THR A 39 4.86 -6.59 0.78
C THR A 39 4.74 -5.29 0.02
N ILE A 40 5.87 -4.86 -0.52
CA ILE A 40 5.98 -3.67 -1.35
C ILE A 40 6.67 -4.13 -2.63
N GLN A 41 6.00 -3.90 -3.76
CA GLN A 41 6.49 -4.22 -5.08
C GLN A 41 6.57 -2.94 -5.90
N ARG A 42 7.74 -2.69 -6.50
CA ARG A 42 7.91 -1.73 -7.59
C ARG A 42 7.94 -2.54 -8.89
N PRO A 43 6.85 -2.57 -9.67
CA PRO A 43 6.78 -3.43 -10.84
C PRO A 43 7.87 -3.05 -11.86
N GLY A 44 8.49 -4.06 -12.47
CA GLY A 44 9.35 -3.87 -13.64
C GLY A 44 8.53 -3.75 -14.93
N PRO A 45 9.19 -3.47 -16.06
CA PRO A 45 8.56 -3.59 -17.37
C PRO A 45 8.09 -5.03 -17.63
N ASP A 46 7.08 -5.19 -18.48
CA ASP A 46 6.64 -6.51 -18.93
C ASP A 46 7.66 -7.17 -19.89
N ALA A 47 7.36 -8.37 -20.38
CA ALA A 47 8.25 -9.11 -21.28
C ALA A 47 8.53 -8.40 -22.61
N GLU A 48 7.68 -7.46 -23.01
CA GLU A 48 7.81 -6.65 -24.24
C GLU A 48 8.49 -5.31 -23.97
N GLY A 49 8.85 -5.02 -22.71
CA GLY A 49 9.47 -3.78 -22.29
C GLY A 49 8.48 -2.65 -22.00
N ASN A 50 7.16 -2.91 -22.00
CA ASN A 50 6.18 -1.87 -21.73
C ASN A 50 6.23 -1.44 -20.27
N LYS A 51 6.02 -0.14 -20.05
CA LYS A 51 5.95 0.45 -18.71
C LYS A 51 4.77 -0.16 -17.94
N PRO A 52 4.97 -0.60 -16.68
CA PRO A 52 3.89 -1.15 -15.87
C PRO A 52 2.83 -0.08 -15.58
N LYS A 53 1.58 -0.53 -15.39
CA LYS A 53 0.45 0.37 -15.10
C LYS A 53 0.65 1.19 -13.82
N TYR A 54 1.25 0.59 -12.79
CA TYR A 54 1.45 1.20 -11.48
C TYR A 54 2.94 1.39 -11.20
N HIS A 55 3.27 2.44 -10.44
CA HIS A 55 4.63 2.70 -9.96
C HIS A 55 4.97 1.82 -8.76
N LEU A 56 4.01 1.65 -7.85
CA LEU A 56 4.16 0.87 -6.64
C LEU A 56 2.87 0.12 -6.31
N ILE A 57 3.02 -1.11 -5.82
CA ILE A 57 1.95 -1.96 -5.31
C ILE A 57 2.31 -2.36 -3.88
N ALA A 58 1.43 -2.12 -2.93
CA ALA A 58 1.58 -2.59 -1.56
C ALA A 58 0.47 -3.58 -1.22
N VAL A 59 0.82 -4.70 -0.60
CA VAL A 59 -0.14 -5.70 -0.13
C VAL A 59 0.03 -5.86 1.36
N LEU A 60 -1.06 -5.66 2.11
CA LEU A 60 -1.14 -5.83 3.55
C LEU A 60 -2.14 -6.95 3.83
N GLU A 61 -1.70 -7.97 4.55
CA GLU A 61 -2.52 -9.12 4.92
C GLU A 61 -2.83 -9.09 6.42
N PHE A 62 -4.05 -9.46 6.76
CA PHE A 62 -4.62 -9.54 8.09
C PHE A 62 -5.22 -10.95 8.29
N ALA A 63 -5.39 -11.34 9.56
CA ALA A 63 -6.00 -12.63 9.89
C ALA A 63 -7.41 -12.76 9.27
N ASP A 64 -8.23 -11.72 9.44
CA ASP A 64 -9.63 -11.66 9.03
C ASP A 64 -10.09 -10.19 8.85
N ALA A 65 -11.36 -9.99 8.49
CA ALA A 65 -11.95 -8.68 8.25
C ALA A 65 -12.07 -7.83 9.55
N GLU A 66 -12.20 -8.46 10.72
CA GLU A 66 -12.31 -7.76 12.00
C GLU A 66 -10.95 -7.17 12.40
N ALA A 67 -9.87 -7.95 12.25
CA ALA A 67 -8.49 -7.48 12.43
C ALA A 67 -8.14 -6.34 11.46
N PHE A 68 -8.56 -6.45 10.20
CA PHE A 68 -8.41 -5.36 9.22
C PHE A 68 -9.13 -4.09 9.67
N ALA A 69 -10.41 -4.18 10.02
CA ALA A 69 -11.22 -3.03 10.42
C ALA A 69 -10.69 -2.37 11.70
N ALA A 70 -10.27 -3.16 12.69
CA ALA A 70 -9.68 -2.65 13.93
C ALA A 70 -8.34 -1.95 13.69
N GLY A 71 -7.48 -2.51 12.83
CA GLY A 71 -6.20 -1.91 12.48
C GLY A 71 -6.35 -0.60 11.72
N LEU A 72 -7.16 -0.59 10.63
CA LEU A 72 -7.35 0.59 9.79
C LEU A 72 -8.19 1.68 10.47
N GLY A 73 -9.15 1.30 11.33
CA GLY A 73 -9.95 2.24 12.10
C GLY A 73 -9.24 2.84 13.32
N GLY A 74 -8.06 2.32 13.68
CA GLY A 74 -7.25 2.80 14.79
C GLY A 74 -6.41 4.04 14.46
N PRO A 75 -5.70 4.59 15.46
CA PRO A 75 -4.88 5.80 15.27
C PRO A 75 -3.72 5.60 14.28
N GLU A 76 -3.12 4.41 14.23
CA GLU A 76 -2.04 4.09 13.28
C GLU A 76 -2.57 3.99 11.84
N GLY A 77 -3.74 3.39 11.64
CA GLY A 77 -4.42 3.32 10.35
C GLY A 77 -4.82 4.70 9.84
N ALA A 78 -5.42 5.51 10.71
CA ALA A 78 -5.77 6.90 10.40
C ALA A 78 -4.54 7.74 10.02
N ALA A 79 -3.40 7.55 10.71
CA ALA A 79 -2.15 8.23 10.38
C ALA A 79 -1.60 7.82 9.00
N ALA A 80 -1.67 6.53 8.65
CA ALA A 80 -1.23 6.07 7.33
C ALA A 80 -2.14 6.61 6.20
N VAL A 81 -3.45 6.65 6.42
CA VAL A 81 -4.41 7.20 5.45
C VAL A 81 -4.22 8.71 5.28
N ALA A 82 -4.07 9.45 6.38
CA ALA A 82 -3.82 10.90 6.34
C ALA A 82 -2.51 11.24 5.61
N ASP A 83 -1.49 10.38 5.69
CA ASP A 83 -0.22 10.64 5.00
C ASP A 83 -0.33 10.56 3.46
N LEU A 84 -1.37 9.93 2.90
CA LEU A 84 -1.54 9.78 1.45
C LEU A 84 -1.56 11.12 0.70
N GLU A 85 -2.12 12.18 1.31
CA GLU A 85 -2.20 13.51 0.69
C GLU A 85 -0.82 14.15 0.46
N ASN A 86 0.22 13.68 1.18
CA ASN A 86 1.56 14.26 1.11
C ASN A 86 2.38 13.75 -0.09
N PHE A 87 2.06 12.59 -0.65
CA PHE A 87 2.90 11.95 -1.67
C PHE A 87 2.13 11.25 -2.81
N ALA A 88 0.88 10.83 -2.60
CA ALA A 88 0.10 10.08 -3.58
C ALA A 88 -0.72 10.98 -4.53
N GLY A 89 -0.19 12.16 -4.88
CA GLY A 89 -0.91 13.18 -5.66
C GLY A 89 -1.34 12.75 -7.07
N ALA A 90 -0.65 11.78 -7.68
CA ALA A 90 -1.05 11.18 -8.96
C ALA A 90 -2.24 10.20 -8.84
N GLY A 91 -2.76 10.00 -7.63
CA GLY A 91 -3.86 9.11 -7.33
C GLY A 91 -3.41 7.68 -7.05
N MET A 92 -4.29 6.94 -6.39
CA MET A 92 -4.08 5.53 -6.05
C MET A 92 -5.43 4.79 -5.98
N THR A 93 -5.38 3.46 -6.06
CA THR A 93 -6.56 2.58 -5.90
C THR A 93 -6.35 1.63 -4.72
N MET A 94 -7.32 1.57 -3.81
CA MET A 94 -7.33 0.61 -2.71
C MET A 94 -8.37 -0.47 -3.01
N GLU A 95 -7.93 -1.73 -3.03
CA GLU A 95 -8.79 -2.90 -3.13
C GLU A 95 -8.71 -3.69 -1.82
N THR A 96 -9.84 -4.10 -1.27
CA THR A 96 -9.89 -4.87 -0.02
C THR A 96 -10.82 -6.06 -0.12
N GLY A 97 -10.47 -7.18 0.49
CA GLY A 97 -11.34 -8.36 0.53
C GLY A 97 -10.69 -9.60 1.11
N GLU A 98 -11.45 -10.70 1.10
CA GLU A 98 -10.94 -12.01 1.47
C GLU A 98 -9.86 -12.47 0.48
N SER A 99 -8.76 -13.01 1.00
CA SER A 99 -7.69 -13.62 0.23
C SER A 99 -7.42 -15.05 0.71
N LYS A 100 -6.97 -15.88 -0.23
CA LYS A 100 -6.55 -17.26 0.01
C LYS A 100 -5.20 -17.52 -0.66
N GLU A 101 -4.31 -18.18 0.06
CA GLU A 101 -3.14 -18.84 -0.53
C GLU A 101 -3.61 -20.21 -1.07
N VAL A 102 -3.12 -20.62 -2.23
CA VAL A 102 -3.46 -21.91 -2.90
C VAL A 102 -2.23 -22.71 -3.24
#